data_AF-A0AAV5URG9-F1
#
_entry.id   AF-A0AAV5URG9-F1
#
_cell.length_a   1.000
_cell.length_b   1.000
_cell.length_c   1.000
_cell.angle_alpha   90.00
_cell.angle_beta   90.00
_cell.angle_gamma   90.00
#
_symmetry.space_group_name_H-M   'P 1'
#
loop_
_entity.id
_entity.type
_entity.pdbx_description
1 polymer ?
#
loop_
_entity_poly.entity_id
_entity_poly.type
_entity_poly.pdbx_seq_one_letter_code
_entity_poly.pdbx_strand_id
1 'polypeptide(L)'
;DSFTWEISNRSSCDVCLEPYDASLVIPRVLSCGHSRCEQCIVKCITRGNVFKCVCQKETVVRDVKTLPVNRSLIDISDFMGGIALSLKPVDACTECKTAVDHKWLAVCKTEGCDKYRKLICLSCAMKQHGKHDYVLYEYIMDDIRGECREKLLQLESAAAARCDRVLQLASEIAERTRQIRT
;
A
#
# COMPACT_ATOMS: atom_id res chain seq x y z
N ASP A 1 -15.47 11.52 7.98
CA ASP A 1 -15.16 12.42 9.11
C ASP A 1 -13.69 12.80 9.14
N SER A 2 -13.38 14.06 9.45
CA SER A 2 -11.99 14.57 9.49
C SER A 2 -11.14 13.91 10.57
N PHE A 3 -11.78 13.38 11.62
CA PHE A 3 -11.13 12.74 12.75
C PHE A 3 -10.35 11.48 12.39
N THR A 4 -10.84 10.65 11.45
CA THR A 4 -10.15 9.42 11.03
C THR A 4 -8.93 9.69 10.14
N TRP A 5 -8.95 10.79 9.37
CA TRP A 5 -7.83 11.17 8.51
C TRP A 5 -6.64 11.69 9.33
N GLU A 6 -6.91 12.44 10.40
CA GLU A 6 -5.87 12.96 11.31
C GLU A 6 -5.15 11.85 12.07
N ILE A 7 -5.84 10.79 12.48
CA ILE A 7 -5.21 9.68 13.22
C ILE A 7 -4.42 8.78 12.25
N SER A 8 -4.95 8.54 11.03
CA SER A 8 -4.25 7.74 10.00
C SER A 8 -2.94 8.39 9.56
N ASN A 9 -2.88 9.72 9.55
CA ASN A 9 -1.68 10.47 9.24
C ASN A 9 -0.63 10.41 10.36
N ARG A 10 -1.05 10.10 11.60
CA ARG A 10 -0.15 9.99 12.78
C ARG A 10 0.41 8.59 12.98
N SER A 11 -0.25 7.56 12.46
CA SER A 11 0.22 6.16 12.46
C SER A 11 0.95 5.76 11.18
N SER A 12 1.28 6.72 10.32
CA SER A 12 2.02 6.52 9.08
C SER A 12 3.30 7.35 9.05
N CYS A 13 4.24 6.96 8.22
CA CYS A 13 5.47 7.70 8.03
C CYS A 13 5.23 8.96 7.19
N ASP A 14 5.57 10.15 7.70
CA ASP A 14 5.33 11.38 6.94
C ASP A 14 6.30 11.62 5.75
N VAL A 15 7.20 10.67 5.44
CA VAL A 15 8.07 10.70 4.24
C VAL A 15 7.55 9.77 3.15
N CYS A 16 7.32 8.49 3.47
CA CYS A 16 6.85 7.51 2.48
C CYS A 16 5.34 7.33 2.48
N LEU A 17 4.64 7.92 3.45
CA LEU A 17 3.18 7.84 3.66
C LEU A 17 2.64 6.43 3.93
N GLU A 18 3.53 5.47 4.16
CA GLU A 18 3.17 4.09 4.50
C GLU A 18 2.82 3.96 5.99
N PRO A 19 1.81 3.15 6.34
CA PRO A 19 1.47 2.84 7.73
C PRO A 19 2.61 2.10 8.41
N TYR A 20 2.82 2.38 9.70
CA TYR A 20 3.86 1.70 10.47
C TYR A 20 3.53 0.24 10.71
N ASP A 21 4.54 -0.62 10.71
CA ASP A 21 4.39 -2.03 11.02
C ASP A 21 5.67 -2.60 11.69
N ALA A 22 5.58 -3.82 12.24
CA ALA A 22 6.67 -4.44 12.97
C ALA A 22 7.80 -5.01 12.08
N SER A 23 7.62 -5.04 10.76
CA SER A 23 8.46 -5.77 9.80
C SER A 23 9.14 -4.89 8.76
N LEU A 24 8.40 -4.01 8.06
CA LEU A 24 8.87 -3.29 6.88
C LEU A 24 8.98 -1.79 7.14
N VAL A 25 7.94 -1.18 7.71
CA VAL A 25 7.84 0.24 8.02
C VAL A 25 8.01 0.45 9.52
N ILE A 26 9.19 0.12 10.04
CA ILE A 26 9.47 0.15 11.48
C ILE A 26 9.67 1.61 11.96
N PRO A 27 8.84 2.15 12.87
CA PRO A 27 8.99 3.52 13.39
C PRO A 27 10.14 3.61 14.38
N ARG A 28 11.18 4.37 14.05
CA ARG A 28 12.32 4.66 14.93
C ARG A 28 12.19 6.04 15.55
N VAL A 29 12.46 6.15 16.85
CA VAL A 29 12.39 7.40 17.62
C VAL A 29 13.68 8.18 17.47
N LEU A 30 13.57 9.43 17.00
CA LEU A 30 14.65 10.39 16.87
C LEU A 30 14.98 11.05 18.22
N SER A 31 16.13 11.71 18.34
CA SER A 31 16.53 12.46 19.55
C SER A 31 15.51 13.52 19.99
N CYS A 32 14.71 14.01 19.06
CA CYS A 32 13.64 14.98 19.31
C CYS A 32 12.30 14.37 19.77
N GLY A 33 12.17 13.04 19.83
CA GLY A 33 10.94 12.32 20.19
C GLY A 33 10.01 11.98 19.02
N HIS A 34 10.15 12.64 17.86
CA HIS A 34 9.41 12.26 16.65
C HIS A 34 9.84 10.88 16.14
N SER A 35 8.93 10.20 15.46
CA SER A 35 9.19 8.89 14.86
C SER A 35 9.29 8.98 13.35
N ARG A 36 10.15 8.14 12.76
CA ARG A 36 10.34 8.04 11.31
C ARG A 36 10.62 6.59 10.92
N CYS A 37 10.15 6.16 9.74
CA CYS A 37 10.41 4.79 9.28
C CYS A 37 11.93 4.53 9.13
N GLU A 38 12.39 3.34 9.53
CA GLU A 38 13.80 2.94 9.46
C GLU A 38 14.39 3.18 8.06
N GLN A 39 13.70 2.72 7.02
CA GLN A 39 14.15 2.89 5.63
C GLN A 39 14.25 4.36 5.21
N CYS A 40 13.36 5.20 5.72
CA CYS A 40 13.30 6.62 5.42
C CYS A 40 14.45 7.36 6.10
N ILE A 41 14.80 6.96 7.32
CA ILE A 41 16.00 7.48 8.00
C ILE A 41 17.23 7.11 7.19
N VAL A 42 17.40 5.84 6.80
CA VAL A 42 18.53 5.40 5.97
C VAL A 42 18.66 6.23 4.70
N LYS A 43 17.56 6.46 3.98
CA LYS A 43 17.54 7.19 2.71
C LYS A 43 17.81 8.70 2.86
N CYS A 44 17.48 9.29 4.01
CA CYS A 44 17.55 10.74 4.23
C CYS A 44 18.72 11.17 5.14
N ILE A 45 19.56 10.25 5.61
CA ILE A 45 20.80 10.60 6.31
C ILE A 45 21.69 11.40 5.37
N THR A 46 22.18 12.54 5.85
CA THR A 46 23.11 13.40 5.12
C THR A 46 24.56 13.04 5.47
N ARG A 47 25.52 13.70 4.79
CA ARG A 47 26.96 13.54 5.07
C ARG A 47 27.23 13.80 6.56
N GLY A 48 27.83 12.83 7.24
CA GLY A 48 28.13 12.91 8.67
C GLY A 48 27.23 12.07 9.58
N ASN A 49 26.41 11.17 9.02
CA ASN A 49 25.51 10.30 9.79
C ASN A 49 24.47 11.08 10.61
N VAL A 50 23.95 12.16 10.04
CA VAL A 50 22.96 13.02 10.70
C VAL A 50 21.64 12.94 9.94
N PHE A 51 20.55 12.75 10.69
CA PHE A 51 19.20 12.89 10.18
C PHE A 51 18.58 14.18 10.72
N LYS A 52 18.00 14.99 9.84
CA LYS A 52 17.33 16.25 10.19
C LYS A 52 15.82 16.03 10.23
N CYS A 53 15.22 16.20 11.42
CA CYS A 53 13.78 16.08 11.61
C CYS A 53 13.02 17.29 11.05
N VAL A 54 11.72 17.12 10.76
CA VAL A 54 10.79 18.20 10.40
C VAL A 54 10.73 19.32 11.45
N CYS A 55 10.95 18.99 12.73
CA CYS A 55 11.07 19.96 13.81
C CYS A 55 12.45 20.67 13.87
N GLN A 56 13.26 20.54 12.81
CA GLN A 56 14.60 21.11 12.63
C GLN A 56 15.69 20.58 13.58
N LYS A 57 15.36 19.67 14.51
CA LYS A 57 16.34 19.01 15.37
C LYS A 57 17.08 17.90 14.64
N GLU A 58 18.36 17.77 14.96
CA GLU A 58 19.24 16.77 14.38
C GLU A 58 19.40 15.55 15.30
N THR A 59 19.46 14.38 14.69
CA THR A 59 19.77 13.12 15.35
C THR A 59 21.01 12.53 14.70
N VAL A 60 22.04 12.25 15.51
CA VAL A 60 23.21 11.50 15.05
C VAL A 60 22.84 10.02 15.00
N VAL A 61 22.91 9.42 13.82
CA VAL A 61 22.48 8.05 13.55
C VAL A 61 23.68 7.23 13.10
N ARG A 62 24.40 6.62 14.05
CA ARG A 62 25.53 5.72 13.74
C ARG A 62 25.05 4.44 13.06
N ASP A 63 23.99 3.87 13.61
CA ASP A 63 23.24 2.75 13.03
C ASP A 63 21.76 2.98 13.35
N VAL A 64 20.90 2.95 12.33
CA VAL A 64 19.47 3.20 12.47
C VAL A 64 18.82 2.18 13.41
N LYS A 65 19.33 0.94 13.45
CA LYS A 65 18.79 -0.12 14.32
C LYS A 65 18.99 0.13 15.81
N THR A 66 19.94 1.01 16.16
CA THR A 66 20.20 1.41 17.55
C THR A 66 19.18 2.42 18.06
N LEU A 67 18.43 3.08 17.17
CA LEU A 67 17.34 3.97 17.59
C LEU A 67 16.18 3.16 18.17
N PRO A 68 15.54 3.63 19.26
CA PRO A 68 14.39 2.95 19.86
C PRO A 68 13.25 2.76 18.86
N VAL A 69 12.55 1.64 18.94
CA VAL A 69 11.31 1.40 18.17
C VAL A 69 10.14 2.00 18.91
N ASN A 70 9.31 2.78 18.23
CA ASN A 70 8.05 3.28 18.78
C ASN A 70 6.94 2.23 18.61
N ARG A 71 6.86 1.28 19.55
CA ARG A 71 5.86 0.20 19.51
C ARG A 71 4.43 0.72 19.57
N SER A 72 4.17 1.82 20.27
CA SER A 72 2.84 2.41 20.34
C SER A 72 2.32 2.85 18.97
N LEU A 73 3.18 3.33 18.07
CA LEU A 73 2.76 3.66 16.71
C LEU A 73 2.45 2.42 15.86
N ILE A 74 3.12 1.29 16.14
CA ILE A 74 2.77 -0.01 15.54
C ILE A 74 1.42 -0.46 16.08
N ASP A 75 1.24 -0.47 17.41
CA ASP A 75 -0.03 -0.87 18.04
C ASP A 75 -1.20 -0.01 17.55
N ILE A 76 -1.00 1.31 17.42
CA ILE A 76 -1.99 2.22 16.86
C ILE A 76 -2.22 1.95 15.38
N SER A 77 -1.17 1.71 14.59
CA SER A 77 -1.28 1.38 13.16
C SER A 77 -2.04 0.07 12.94
N ASP A 78 -1.71 -0.97 13.71
CA ASP A 78 -2.37 -2.28 13.69
C ASP A 78 -3.82 -2.16 14.17
N PHE A 79 -4.06 -1.41 15.26
CA PHE A 79 -5.41 -1.13 15.74
C PHE A 79 -6.21 -0.31 14.73
N MET A 80 -5.60 0.67 14.06
CA MET A 80 -6.22 1.42 12.97
C MET A 80 -6.46 0.56 11.74
N GLY A 81 -5.58 -0.40 11.43
CA GLY A 81 -5.81 -1.43 10.43
C GLY A 81 -7.01 -2.31 10.79
N GLY A 82 -7.13 -2.69 12.06
CA GLY A 82 -8.28 -3.40 12.62
C GLY A 82 -9.57 -2.58 12.67
N ILE A 83 -9.48 -1.29 13.00
CA ILE A 83 -10.60 -0.34 12.98
C ILE A 83 -11.00 -0.03 11.54
N ALA A 84 -10.07 0.09 10.60
CA ALA A 84 -10.37 0.25 9.17
C ALA A 84 -11.03 -1.00 8.56
N LEU A 85 -10.86 -2.17 9.19
CA LEU A 85 -11.68 -3.36 8.91
C LEU A 85 -13.08 -3.24 9.54
N SER A 86 -13.22 -2.56 10.68
CA SER A 86 -14.49 -2.44 11.43
C SER A 86 -15.34 -1.20 11.09
N LEU A 87 -14.79 -0.19 10.40
CA LEU A 87 -15.46 1.07 10.00
C LEU A 87 -15.68 1.23 8.49
N LYS A 88 -15.30 0.23 7.68
CA LYS A 88 -15.69 0.23 6.26
C LYS A 88 -17.20 0.02 6.14
N PRO A 89 -17.85 0.60 5.11
CA PRO A 89 -19.28 0.45 4.91
C PRO A 89 -19.59 -1.04 4.93
N VAL A 90 -20.55 -1.42 5.76
CA VAL A 90 -21.04 -2.78 5.78
C VAL A 90 -21.64 -3.05 4.40
N ASP A 91 -20.94 -3.80 3.55
CA ASP A 91 -21.45 -4.13 2.23
C ASP A 91 -22.64 -5.08 2.38
N ALA A 92 -23.74 -4.73 1.71
CA ALA A 92 -24.95 -5.52 1.75
C ALA A 92 -24.81 -6.72 0.81
N CYS A 93 -25.11 -7.92 1.33
CA CYS A 93 -25.25 -9.11 0.50
C CYS A 93 -26.18 -8.82 -0.69
N THR A 94 -25.73 -9.05 -1.92
CA THR A 94 -26.54 -8.72 -3.10
C THR A 94 -27.78 -9.61 -3.25
N GLU A 95 -27.81 -10.75 -2.54
CA GLU A 95 -28.92 -11.68 -2.45
C GLU A 95 -29.91 -11.28 -1.33
N CYS A 96 -29.50 -11.34 -0.06
CA CYS A 96 -30.40 -11.10 1.07
C CYS A 96 -30.46 -9.65 1.59
N LYS A 97 -29.65 -8.75 1.01
CA LYS A 97 -29.51 -7.33 1.40
C LYS A 97 -29.08 -7.08 2.84
N THR A 98 -28.76 -8.12 3.59
CA THR A 98 -28.23 -8.00 4.94
C THR A 98 -26.85 -7.38 4.89
N ALA A 99 -26.67 -6.33 5.68
CA ALA A 99 -25.39 -5.72 5.94
C ALA A 99 -24.56 -6.71 6.80
N VAL A 100 -23.45 -7.19 6.27
CA VAL A 100 -22.51 -8.07 6.98
C VAL A 100 -21.07 -7.55 6.89
N ASP A 101 -20.26 -7.83 7.90
CA ASP A 101 -18.82 -7.56 7.89
C ASP A 101 -18.16 -8.25 6.68
N HIS A 102 -17.16 -7.61 6.08
CA HIS A 102 -16.47 -8.09 4.89
C HIS A 102 -15.85 -9.48 5.05
N LYS A 103 -15.43 -9.87 6.27
CA LYS A 103 -14.94 -11.24 6.52
C LYS A 103 -16.01 -12.32 6.33
N TRP A 104 -17.28 -11.92 6.39
CA TRP A 104 -18.43 -12.77 6.14
C TRP A 104 -19.01 -12.56 4.74
N LEU A 105 -18.33 -11.84 3.86
CA LEU A 105 -18.68 -11.73 2.45
C LEU A 105 -17.86 -12.70 1.61
N ALA A 106 -18.50 -13.18 0.56
CA ALA A 106 -17.92 -13.97 -0.49
C ALA A 106 -18.33 -13.40 -1.85
N VAL A 107 -17.57 -13.71 -2.89
CA VAL A 107 -17.96 -13.44 -4.27
C VAL A 107 -18.22 -14.76 -4.98
N CYS A 108 -19.36 -14.86 -5.64
CA CYS A 108 -19.70 -16.02 -6.45
C CYS A 108 -18.82 -16.06 -7.71
N LYS A 109 -18.17 -17.21 -7.95
CA LYS A 109 -17.33 -17.50 -9.12
C LYS A 109 -18.00 -18.46 -10.12
N THR A 110 -19.24 -18.88 -9.88
CA THR A 110 -19.95 -19.79 -10.79
C THR A 110 -20.52 -19.05 -11.99
N GLU A 111 -20.04 -19.39 -13.19
CA GLU A 111 -20.55 -18.83 -14.45
C GLU A 111 -22.02 -19.22 -14.67
N GLY A 112 -22.81 -18.30 -15.23
CA GLY A 112 -24.26 -18.48 -15.43
C GLY A 112 -25.13 -18.21 -14.19
N CYS A 113 -24.54 -17.98 -13.01
CA CYS A 113 -25.27 -17.51 -11.84
C CYS A 113 -25.63 -16.02 -11.97
N ASP A 114 -26.84 -15.64 -11.57
CA ASP A 114 -27.30 -14.24 -11.49
C ASP A 114 -26.45 -13.37 -10.54
N LYS A 115 -25.76 -14.02 -9.60
CA LYS A 115 -24.79 -13.42 -8.66
C LYS A 115 -23.34 -13.57 -9.08
N TYR A 116 -23.03 -14.03 -10.29
CA TYR A 116 -21.65 -14.14 -10.76
C TYR A 116 -20.90 -12.80 -10.59
N ARG A 117 -19.74 -12.85 -9.93
CA ARG A 117 -18.90 -11.71 -9.54
C ARG A 117 -19.58 -10.66 -8.65
N LYS A 118 -20.66 -11.02 -7.95
CA LYS A 118 -21.34 -10.17 -6.97
C LYS A 118 -21.10 -10.65 -5.54
N LEU A 119 -21.20 -9.71 -4.59
CA LEU A 119 -21.04 -9.98 -3.16
C LEU A 119 -22.25 -10.74 -2.62
N ILE A 120 -22.00 -11.82 -1.90
CA ILE A 120 -23.01 -12.59 -1.15
C ILE A 120 -22.47 -12.83 0.26
N CYS A 121 -23.33 -12.81 1.28
CA CYS A 121 -22.90 -13.18 2.63
C CYS A 121 -22.64 -14.70 2.71
N LEU A 122 -21.80 -15.12 3.65
CA LEU A 122 -21.43 -16.52 3.84
C LEU A 122 -22.67 -17.41 4.09
N SER A 123 -23.69 -16.86 4.76
CA SER A 123 -24.97 -17.54 4.95
C SER A 123 -25.69 -17.82 3.63
N CYS A 124 -25.73 -16.85 2.70
CA CYS A 124 -26.29 -17.06 1.35
C CYS A 124 -25.40 -17.99 0.52
N ALA A 125 -24.08 -17.85 0.64
CA ALA A 125 -23.10 -18.73 0.01
C ALA A 125 -23.36 -20.20 0.37
N MET A 126 -23.59 -20.50 1.65
CA MET A 126 -23.83 -21.86 2.12
C MET A 126 -25.26 -22.37 1.83
N LYS A 127 -26.28 -21.51 1.97
CA LYS A 127 -27.68 -21.94 1.89
C LYS A 127 -28.23 -21.94 0.46
N GLN A 128 -28.14 -20.80 -0.21
CA GLN A 128 -28.75 -20.58 -1.53
C GLN A 128 -27.77 -20.86 -2.68
N HIS A 129 -26.47 -20.71 -2.40
CA HIS A 129 -25.39 -20.93 -3.36
C HIS A 129 -24.46 -22.08 -2.97
N GLY A 130 -24.93 -23.04 -2.17
CA GLY A 130 -24.07 -24.10 -1.61
C GLY A 130 -23.43 -25.05 -2.63
N LYS A 131 -23.88 -25.00 -3.89
CA LYS A 131 -23.33 -25.74 -5.03
C LYS A 131 -22.45 -24.87 -5.96
N HIS A 132 -22.31 -23.59 -5.64
CA HIS A 132 -21.53 -22.65 -6.44
C HIS A 132 -20.14 -22.52 -5.87
N ASP A 133 -19.16 -22.37 -6.75
CA ASP A 133 -17.84 -21.89 -6.36
C ASP A 133 -17.95 -20.44 -5.89
N TYR A 134 -17.37 -20.16 -4.73
CA TYR A 134 -17.24 -18.82 -4.18
C TYR A 134 -15.88 -18.68 -3.48
N VAL A 135 -15.42 -17.45 -3.34
CA VAL A 135 -14.21 -17.13 -2.57
C VAL A 135 -14.53 -16.03 -1.59
N LEU A 136 -13.96 -16.10 -0.38
CA LEU A 136 -14.15 -15.07 0.63
C LEU A 136 -13.52 -13.75 0.17
N TYR A 137 -14.18 -12.65 0.54
CA TYR A 137 -13.79 -11.31 0.11
C TYR A 137 -12.36 -10.96 0.52
N GLU A 138 -11.91 -11.41 1.69
CA GLU A 138 -10.56 -11.15 2.20
C GLU A 138 -9.46 -11.67 1.25
N TYR A 139 -9.63 -12.87 0.70
CA TYR A 139 -8.66 -13.46 -0.24
C TYR A 139 -8.73 -12.83 -1.62
N ILE A 140 -9.91 -12.40 -2.06
CA ILE A 140 -10.09 -11.74 -3.35
C ILE A 140 -9.34 -10.42 -3.40
N MET A 141 -9.33 -9.66 -2.30
CA MET A 141 -8.62 -8.39 -2.26
C MET A 141 -7.11 -8.59 -2.43
N ASP A 142 -6.55 -9.67 -1.91
CA ASP A 142 -5.13 -9.99 -2.06
C ASP A 142 -4.80 -10.46 -3.47
N ASP A 143 -5.67 -11.28 -4.09
CA ASP A 143 -5.54 -11.67 -5.51
C ASP A 143 -5.59 -10.43 -6.43
N ILE A 144 -6.60 -9.56 -6.25
CA ILE A 144 -6.75 -8.32 -7.04
C ILE A 144 -5.55 -7.40 -6.84
N ARG A 145 -5.08 -7.23 -5.60
CA ARG A 145 -3.87 -6.44 -5.32
C ARG A 145 -2.66 -7.03 -6.03
N GLY A 146 -2.51 -8.35 -6.04
CA GLY A 146 -1.46 -9.06 -6.77
C GLY A 146 -1.51 -8.76 -8.27
N GLU A 147 -2.66 -8.96 -8.90
CA GLU A 147 -2.86 -8.67 -10.33
C GLU A 147 -2.61 -7.19 -10.67
N CYS A 148 -3.08 -6.27 -9.83
CA CYS A 148 -2.84 -4.84 -10.02
C CYS A 148 -1.35 -4.49 -9.95
N ARG A 149 -0.60 -5.09 -9.00
CA ARG A 149 0.85 -4.90 -8.89
C ARG A 149 1.58 -5.40 -10.12
N GLU A 150 1.22 -6.57 -10.63
CA GLU A 150 1.84 -7.13 -11.83
C GLU A 150 1.58 -6.25 -13.06
N LYS A 151 0.34 -5.80 -13.25
CA LYS A 151 -0.02 -4.88 -14.34
C LYS A 151 0.72 -3.55 -14.24
N LEU A 152 0.88 -3.01 -13.04
CA LEU A 152 1.67 -1.80 -12.80
C LEU A 152 3.14 -2.00 -13.22
N LEU A 153 3.78 -3.09 -12.79
CA LEU A 153 5.16 -3.44 -13.17
C LEU A 153 5.32 -3.58 -14.70
N GLN A 154 4.35 -4.20 -15.37
CA GLN A 154 4.34 -4.32 -16.82
C GLN A 154 4.22 -2.95 -17.52
N LEU A 155 3.36 -2.07 -17.02
CA LEU A 155 3.22 -0.71 -17.57
C LEU A 155 4.47 0.14 -17.36
N GLU A 156 5.08 0.06 -16.18
CA GLU A 156 6.33 0.76 -15.86
C GLU A 156 7.48 0.32 -16.76
N SER A 157 7.68 -0.99 -16.91
CA SER A 157 8.71 -1.54 -17.80
C SER A 157 8.47 -1.16 -19.27
N ALA A 158 7.22 -1.20 -19.73
CA ALA A 158 6.86 -0.76 -21.08
C ALA A 158 7.06 0.75 -21.28
N ALA A 159 6.87 1.57 -20.25
CA ALA A 159 7.15 3.00 -20.28
C ALA A 159 8.67 3.26 -20.34
N ALA A 160 9.46 2.60 -19.48
CA ALA A 160 10.92 2.71 -19.48
C ALA A 160 11.51 2.33 -20.84
N ALA A 161 11.10 1.19 -21.41
CA ALA A 161 11.57 0.76 -22.72
C ALA A 161 11.20 1.73 -23.85
N ARG A 162 10.07 2.45 -23.73
CA ARG A 162 9.70 3.52 -24.69
C ARG A 162 10.62 4.73 -24.54
N CYS A 163 10.90 5.17 -23.31
CA CYS A 163 11.82 6.26 -23.05
C CYS A 163 13.23 5.96 -23.60
N ASP A 164 13.74 4.75 -23.38
CA ASP A 164 15.07 4.34 -23.86
C ASP A 164 15.15 4.39 -25.40
N ARG A 165 14.12 3.92 -26.10
CA ARG A 165 14.05 4.01 -27.57
C ARG A 165 14.06 5.45 -28.08
N VAL A 166 13.35 6.36 -27.40
CA VAL A 166 13.34 7.78 -27.78
C VAL A 166 14.72 8.40 -27.58
N LEU A 167 15.41 8.07 -26.48
CA LEU A 167 16.76 8.56 -26.20
C LEU A 167 17.79 8.05 -27.22
N GLN A 168 17.69 6.78 -27.64
CA GLN A 168 18.52 6.21 -28.68
C GLN A 168 18.32 6.92 -30.03
N LEU A 169 17.06 7.08 -30.46
CA LEU A 169 16.72 7.80 -31.69
C LEU A 169 17.22 9.24 -31.67
N ALA A 170 17.06 9.95 -30.54
CA ALA A 170 17.56 11.31 -30.39
C ALA A 170 19.08 11.37 -30.52
N SER A 171 19.80 10.38 -29.98
CA SER A 171 21.26 10.28 -30.09
C SER A 171 21.71 10.01 -31.52
N GLU A 172 21.05 9.10 -32.24
CA GLU A 172 21.33 8.82 -33.65
C GLU A 172 21.08 10.04 -34.54
N ILE A 173 19.98 10.77 -34.31
CA ILE A 173 19.68 12.02 -35.02
C ILE A 173 20.76 13.06 -34.76
N ALA A 174 21.19 13.22 -33.50
CA ALA A 174 22.24 14.16 -33.13
C ALA A 174 23.58 13.82 -33.80
N GLU A 175 23.93 12.54 -33.90
CA GLU A 175 25.15 12.07 -34.58
C GLU A 175 25.10 12.34 -36.09
N ARG A 176 24.00 11.99 -36.75
CA ARG A 176 23.80 12.27 -38.19
C ARG A 176 23.82 13.77 -38.48
N THR A 177 23.22 14.58 -37.61
CA THR A 177 23.24 16.04 -37.75
C THR A 177 24.66 16.61 -37.65
N ARG A 178 25.53 16.03 -36.80
CA ARG A 178 26.94 16.42 -36.70
C ARG A 178 27.72 16.06 -37.97
N GLN A 179 27.49 14.88 -38.54
CA GLN A 179 28.14 14.43 -39.79
C GLN A 179 27.74 15.26 -41.02
N ILE A 180 26.54 15.84 -41.05
CA ILE A 180 26.08 16.72 -42.14
C ILE A 180 26.69 18.14 -42.02
N ARG A 181 27.10 18.57 -40.82
CA ARG A 181 27.65 19.91 -40.57
C ARG A 181 29.17 20.01 -40.80
N THR A 182 29.85 18.89 -40.99
CA THR A 182 31.26 18.80 -41.43
C THR A 182 31.34 18.64 -42.94
#